data_AF-A0A961L6I9-F1
#
_entry.id   AF-A0A961L6I9-F1
#
_cell.length_a   1.000
_cell.length_b   1.000
_cell.length_c   1.000
_cell.angle_alpha   90.00
_cell.angle_beta   90.00
_cell.angle_gamma   90.00
#
_symmetry.space_group_name_H-M   'P 1'
#
loop_
_entity.id
_entity.type
_entity.pdbx_description
1 polymer ?
#
loop_
_entity_poly.entity_id
_entity_poly.type
_entity_poly.pdbx_seq_one_letter_code
_entity_poly.pdbx_strand_id
1 'polypeptide(L)' 'HGYDPMFQPDGFDVTLGEMDRWAKNRISHRGNAFRELIAGCFGPEPA' A
#
# COMPACT_ATOMS: atom_id res chain seq x y z
N HIS A 1 9.36 -5.70 13.99
CA HIS A 1 8.84 -4.56 14.78
C HIS A 1 8.73 -3.36 13.86
N GLY A 2 7.58 -2.69 13.85
CA GLY A 2 7.28 -1.54 13.00
C GLY A 2 6.12 -0.75 13.60
N TYR A 3 5.69 0.31 12.92
CA TYR A 3 4.68 1.23 13.44
C TYR A 3 3.24 0.83 13.09
N ASP A 4 3.03 -0.32 12.44
CA ASP A 4 1.71 -0.77 12.00
C ASP A 4 0.65 -0.74 13.12
N PRO A 5 0.93 -1.16 14.38
CA PRO A 5 -0.08 -1.14 15.46
C PRO A 5 -0.50 0.26 15.93
N MET A 6 0.15 1.33 15.46
CA MET A 6 -0.15 2.72 15.83
C MET A 6 -0.58 3.58 14.64
N PHE A 7 -0.29 3.14 13.41
CA PHE A 7 -0.59 3.92 12.22
C PHE A 7 -2.02 3.64 11.77
N GLN A 8 -2.92 4.58 12.04
CA GLN A 8 -4.28 4.59 11.52
C GLN A 8 -4.32 5.41 10.22
N PRO A 9 -4.57 4.78 9.06
CA PRO A 9 -4.67 5.51 7.80
C PRO A 9 -5.98 6.30 7.69
N ASP A 10 -5.95 7.41 6.97
CA ASP A 10 -7.12 8.27 6.77
C ASP A 10 -8.29 7.50 6.15
N GLY A 11 -9.49 7.67 6.73
CA GLY A 11 -10.71 7.01 6.27
C GLY A 11 -10.89 5.56 6.74
N PHE A 12 -10.06 5.07 7.65
CA PHE A 12 -10.21 3.75 8.28
C PHE A 12 -10.29 3.85 9.80
N ASP A 13 -11.11 2.99 10.40
CA ASP A 13 -11.29 2.92 11.86
C ASP A 13 -10.35 1.93 12.55
N VAL A 14 -9.40 1.36 11.81
CA VAL A 14 -8.44 0.36 12.29
C VAL A 14 -7.01 0.74 11.90
N THR A 15 -6.05 0.34 12.71
CA THR A 15 -4.63 0.51 12.43
C THR A 15 -4.14 -0.43 11.33
N LEU A 16 -3.02 -0.12 10.68
CA LEU A 16 -2.38 -1.04 9.72
C LEU A 16 -2.00 -2.39 10.33
N GLY A 17 -1.83 -2.45 11.66
CA GLY A 17 -1.54 -3.68 12.40
C GLY A 17 -2.76 -4.59 12.53
N GLU A 18 -3.97 -4.04 12.46
CA GLU A 18 -5.24 -4.76 12.57
C GLU A 18 -5.80 -5.15 11.19
N MET A 19 -5.30 -4.56 10.10
CA MET A 19 -5.74 -4.87 8.74
C MET A 19 -5.24 -6.24 8.24
N ASP A 20 -6.07 -6.91 7.44
CA ASP A 20 -5.63 -8.06 6.64
C ASP A 20 -4.46 -7.68 5.72
N ARG A 21 -3.56 -8.65 5.47
CA ARG A 21 -2.34 -8.43 4.66
C ARG A 21 -2.66 -7.86 3.27
N TRP A 22 -3.76 -8.30 2.65
CA TRP A 22 -4.13 -7.88 1.30
C TRP A 22 -4.74 -6.48 1.30
N ALA A 23 -5.54 -6.15 2.32
CA ALA A 23 -6.06 -4.81 2.52
C ALA A 23 -4.91 -3.82 2.75
N LYS A 24 -3.97 -4.15 3.65
CA LYS A 24 -2.76 -3.36 3.89
C LYS A 24 -1.94 -3.16 2.62
N ASN A 25 -1.67 -4.21 1.85
CA ASN A 25 -0.91 -4.09 0.60
C ASN A 25 -1.62 -3.21 -0.44
N ARG A 26 -2.95 -3.14 -0.39
CA ARG A 26 -3.72 -2.29 -1.31
C ARG A 26 -3.49 -0.81 -1.04
N ILE A 27 -3.42 -0.39 0.23
CA ILE A 27 -3.35 1.02 0.62
C ILE A 27 -1.97 1.50 1.08
N SER A 28 -1.04 0.58 1.38
CA SER A 28 0.26 0.95 1.93
C SER A 28 1.10 1.76 0.94
N HIS A 29 1.93 2.67 1.47
CA HIS A 29 2.92 3.44 0.70
C HIS A 29 3.76 2.55 -0.23
N ARG A 30 4.18 1.37 0.27
CA ARG A 30 4.93 0.39 -0.51
C ARG A 30 4.11 -0.19 -1.66
N GLY A 31 2.83 -0.48 -1.43
CA GLY A 31 1.92 -0.93 -2.49
C GLY A 31 1.77 0.12 -3.59
N ASN A 32 1.67 1.39 -3.23
CA ASN A 32 1.60 2.50 -4.19
C ASN A 32 2.91 2.64 -4.98
N ALA A 33 4.06 2.72 -4.29
CA ALA A 33 5.37 2.82 -4.93
C ALA A 33 5.64 1.65 -5.89
N PHE A 34 5.19 0.44 -5.55
CA PHE A 34 5.37 -0.71 -6.43
C PHE A 34 4.48 -0.64 -7.68
N ARG A 35 3.26 -0.09 -7.58
CA ARG A 35 2.42 0.16 -8.77
C ARG A 35 3.06 1.18 -9.69
N GLU A 36 3.61 2.26 -9.14
CA GLU A 36 4.33 3.27 -9.92
C GLU A 36 5.57 2.68 -10.59
N LEU A 37 6.35 1.87 -9.87
CA LEU A 37 7.50 1.14 -10.42
C LEU A 37 7.09 0.26 -11.61
N ILE A 38 6.03 -0.54 -11.44
CA ILE A 38 5.55 -1.44 -12.49
C ILE A 38 5.06 -0.63 -13.69
N ALA A 39 4.26 0.41 -13.48
CA ALA A 39 3.75 1.24 -14.56
C ALA A 39 4.88 1.97 -15.32
N GLY A 40 5.87 2.51 -14.61
CA GLY A 40 6.93 3.34 -15.19
C GLY A 40 8.09 2.55 -15.81
N CYS A 41 8.43 1.37 -15.26
CA CYS A 41 9.58 0.60 -15.71
C CYS A 41 9.23 -0.68 -16.48
N PHE A 42 8.01 -1.20 -16.29
CA PHE A 42 7.59 -2.50 -16.81
C PHE A 42 6.19 -2.48 -17.44
N GLY A 43 5.58 -1.30 -17.59
CA GLY A 43 4.26 -1.12 -18.19
C GLY A 43 4.32 -1.35 -19.70
N PRO A 44 3.17 -1.66 -20.34
CA PRO A 44 3.11 -1.68 -21.80
C PRO A 44 3.50 -0.32 -22.36
N GLU A 45 4.14 -0.28 -23.53
CA GLU A 45 4.39 0.98 -24.23
C GLU A 45 3.06 1.72 -24.43
N PRO A 46 3.02 3.06 -24.21
CA PRO A 46 1.85 3.84 -24.55
C PRO A 46 1.56 3.66 -26.04
N ALA A 47 0.32 3.28 -26.36
CA ALA A 47 -0.17 3.15 -27.73
C ALA A 47 -0.14 4.47 -28.50
#